data_AF-A0A067TUP6-F1
#
_entry.id   AF-A0A067TUP6-F1
#
_cell.length_a   1.000
_cell.length_b   1.000
_cell.length_c   1.000
_cell.angle_alpha   90.00
_cell.angle_beta   90.00
_cell.angle_gamma   90.00
#
_symmetry.space_group_name_H-M   'P 1'
#
loop_
_entity.id
_entity.type
_entity.pdbx_description
1 polymer ?
#
loop_
_entity_poly.entity_id
_entity_poly.type
_entity_poly.pdbx_seq_one_letter_code
_entity_poly.pdbx_strand_id
1 'polypeptide(L)'
;MALALGLGSLFNHVECPNVSFSHDPKTESIRYATTRDVTAGEELCISDGFKLWLSPVEKAGVSENADTSEADAGYGGLTAVVDEDRTEIPNPYEYGDQEEIIPEQDLPFTRFKPPPEEEDAESIKTVDAWVVDVPEARHITTLLKWLKQAGLEGPELGHLKRVRRRGENMSLLLSTTSEPPQLPQDLNLPAPYLIPVPVSSALTLPSLSLKSALWPTMYTPRRKDEPEPWTRGKTRWAWNAMKRAADMAIKAQSKFEELPVAAHIPAPYGAPDDKPSSSAFIASDSRHSTQHPLRHAAINAIRKMADYRAESEDPGSGPPMTADASSDEATQSSANYLLTDRTFFITHEPCIMCSMALLHSRVKEVFFLYSMGKTGGCGGCACLPTLKGVNHRFAILQWKGEASCGGFSKQDIEIDAAIDV
;
A
#
# COMPACT_ATOMS: atom_id res chain seq x y z
N MET A 1 -6.79 14.92 2.22
CA MET A 1 -5.96 14.14 3.18
C MET A 1 -4.51 14.54 2.94
N ALA A 2 -3.83 15.15 3.90
CA ALA A 2 -2.41 15.51 3.73
C ALA A 2 -1.55 14.30 4.10
N LEU A 3 -0.95 13.64 3.12
CA LEU A 3 0.10 12.64 3.37
C LEU A 3 1.37 13.38 3.76
N ALA A 4 1.80 13.25 5.01
CA ALA A 4 3.08 13.76 5.47
C ALA A 4 4.23 12.95 4.84
N LEU A 5 4.61 13.28 3.61
CA LEU A 5 5.79 12.72 2.95
C LEU A 5 7.09 13.28 3.56
N GLY A 6 8.22 12.62 3.33
CA GLY A 6 9.50 13.04 3.90
C GLY A 6 9.71 12.50 5.32
N LEU A 7 10.18 13.32 6.26
CA LEU A 7 10.40 12.89 7.65
C LEU A 7 9.13 12.37 8.34
N GLY A 8 7.96 12.91 7.96
CA GLY A 8 6.67 12.46 8.48
C GLY A 8 6.38 10.99 8.22
N SER A 9 6.95 10.41 7.15
CA SER A 9 6.77 8.99 6.87
C SER A 9 7.43 8.11 7.94
N LEU A 10 8.47 8.59 8.60
CA LEU A 10 9.26 7.83 9.58
C LEU A 10 8.62 7.76 10.97
N PHE A 11 7.64 8.60 11.27
CA PHE A 11 7.03 8.65 12.59
C PHE A 11 5.82 7.72 12.69
N ASN A 12 5.77 6.92 13.76
CA ASN A 12 4.57 6.17 14.11
C ASN A 12 3.54 7.07 14.80
N HIS A 13 2.30 6.61 14.91
CA HIS A 13 1.20 7.40 15.48
C HIS A 13 0.87 6.98 16.90
N VAL A 14 0.76 7.95 17.82
CA VAL A 14 0.32 7.74 19.21
C VAL A 14 -0.57 8.90 19.70
N GLU A 15 -1.40 8.66 20.71
CA GLU A 15 -2.30 9.69 21.26
C GLU A 15 -1.57 10.86 21.93
N CYS A 16 -0.44 10.58 22.58
CA CYS A 16 0.40 11.58 23.24
C CYS A 16 1.76 11.65 22.53
N PRO A 17 1.86 12.36 21.39
CA PRO A 17 3.05 12.35 20.57
C PRO A 17 4.20 13.11 21.24
N ASN A 18 5.43 12.61 21.07
CA ASN A 18 6.64 13.35 21.44
C ASN A 18 7.16 14.24 20.29
N VAL A 19 6.52 14.18 19.11
CA VAL A 19 6.76 15.07 17.97
C VAL A 19 5.45 15.73 17.51
N SER A 20 5.46 17.06 17.45
CA SER A 20 4.40 17.86 16.83
C SER A 20 4.82 18.30 15.43
N PHE A 21 3.86 18.69 14.60
CA PHE A 21 4.14 19.26 13.28
C PHE A 21 3.34 20.53 13.01
N SER A 22 3.91 21.41 12.18
CA SER A 22 3.27 22.64 11.70
C SER A 22 3.56 22.85 10.23
N HIS A 23 2.58 23.32 9.47
CA HIS A 23 2.75 23.66 8.06
C HIS A 23 3.35 25.07 7.90
N ASP A 24 4.39 25.18 7.08
CA ASP A 24 4.94 26.47 6.64
C ASP A 24 4.61 26.67 5.15
N PRO A 25 3.54 27.43 4.83
CA PRO A 25 3.10 27.65 3.46
C PRO A 25 4.09 28.47 2.63
N LYS A 26 4.99 29.24 3.26
CA LYS A 26 5.98 30.05 2.53
C LYS A 26 7.08 29.20 1.91
N THR A 27 7.43 28.11 2.60
CA THR A 27 8.49 27.18 2.18
C THR A 27 7.92 25.86 1.65
N GLU A 28 6.59 25.75 1.60
CA GLU A 28 5.87 24.51 1.27
C GLU A 28 6.39 23.30 2.06
N SER A 29 6.70 23.51 3.34
CA SER A 29 7.34 22.51 4.19
C SER A 29 6.50 22.18 5.41
N ILE A 30 6.74 21.00 5.97
CA ILE A 30 6.23 20.60 7.28
C ILE A 30 7.40 20.64 8.24
N ARG A 31 7.28 21.45 9.30
CA ARG A 31 8.26 21.51 10.39
C ARG A 31 7.83 20.58 11.49
N TYR A 32 8.75 19.70 11.91
CA TYR A 32 8.56 18.83 13.06
C TYR A 32 9.33 19.39 14.26
N ALA A 33 8.71 19.40 15.43
CA ALA A 33 9.29 19.87 16.67
C ALA A 33 8.95 18.91 17.81
N THR A 34 9.94 18.54 18.62
CA THR A 34 9.72 17.71 19.79
C THR A 34 8.85 18.45 20.81
N THR A 35 7.84 17.79 21.37
CA THR A 35 6.92 18.38 22.36
C THR A 35 7.48 18.34 23.79
N ARG A 36 8.52 17.53 24.00
CA ARG A 36 9.28 17.39 25.24
C ARG A 36 10.69 16.92 24.94
N ASP A 37 11.53 16.84 25.97
CA ASP A 37 12.84 16.19 25.86
C ASP A 37 12.66 14.71 25.48
N VAL A 38 13.46 14.27 24.50
CA VAL A 38 13.48 12.90 23.98
C VAL A 38 14.81 12.24 24.35
N THR A 39 14.74 11.03 24.89
CA THR A 39 15.94 10.28 25.29
C THR A 39 16.49 9.45 24.13
N ALA A 40 17.80 9.15 24.15
CA ALA A 40 18.40 8.32 23.12
C ALA A 40 17.79 6.91 23.12
N GLY A 41 17.37 6.42 21.95
CA GLY A 41 16.69 5.12 21.80
C GLY A 41 15.17 5.17 21.96
N GLU A 42 14.61 6.34 22.27
CA GLU A 42 13.17 6.54 22.33
C GLU A 42 12.57 6.70 20.93
N GLU A 43 11.43 6.07 20.69
CA GLU A 43 10.72 6.15 19.41
C GLU A 43 10.05 7.52 19.23
N LEU A 44 10.20 8.09 18.04
CA LEU A 44 9.57 9.37 17.68
C LEU A 44 8.20 9.12 17.05
N CYS A 45 7.17 9.68 17.67
CA CYS A 45 5.78 9.50 17.27
C CYS A 45 5.07 10.84 17.08
N ILE A 46 4.23 10.90 16.06
CA ILE A 46 3.32 12.02 15.75
C ILE A 46 1.88 11.64 16.10
N SER A 47 0.99 12.64 16.04
CA SER A 47 -0.46 12.43 16.10
C SER A 47 -1.08 13.27 15.01
N ASP A 48 -2.00 12.71 14.21
CA ASP A 48 -2.70 13.44 13.15
C ASP A 48 -3.79 14.38 13.70
N GLY A 49 -3.78 14.64 15.01
CA GLY A 49 -4.83 15.36 15.72
C GLY A 49 -6.13 14.55 15.80
N PHE A 50 -7.11 15.07 16.53
CA PHE A 50 -8.40 14.45 16.85
C PHE A 50 -9.34 14.14 15.65
N LYS A 51 -8.83 14.01 14.41
CA LYS A 51 -9.64 13.78 13.20
C LYS A 51 -9.32 12.49 12.44
N LEU A 52 -8.74 11.47 13.07
CA LEU A 52 -8.53 10.15 12.44
C LEU A 52 -8.97 8.94 13.28
N TRP A 53 -9.81 9.13 14.29
CA TRP A 53 -10.51 8.04 14.95
C TRP A 53 -11.97 8.01 14.50
N LEU A 54 -12.37 6.91 13.83
CA LEU A 54 -13.77 6.59 13.57
C LEU A 54 -14.51 6.57 14.91
N SER A 55 -15.48 7.45 15.09
CA SER A 55 -16.40 7.42 16.23
C SER A 55 -17.85 7.38 15.73
N PRO A 56 -18.78 6.72 16.45
CA PRO A 56 -20.12 6.41 15.99
C PRO A 56 -21.00 7.67 15.90
N VAL A 57 -21.96 7.64 14.98
CA VAL A 57 -22.94 8.71 14.70
C VAL A 57 -23.74 9.07 15.94
N GLU A 58 -23.70 10.34 16.36
CA GLU A 58 -24.83 11.08 16.94
C GLU A 58 -24.80 12.58 16.58
N LYS A 59 -25.99 13.20 16.58
CA LYS A 59 -26.39 14.45 15.90
C LYS A 59 -26.10 15.76 16.67
N ALA A 60 -26.24 16.86 15.90
CA ALA A 60 -26.37 18.29 16.26
C ALA A 60 -25.04 19.07 16.31
N GLY A 61 -24.87 20.29 15.76
CA GLY A 61 -25.71 21.23 15.01
C GLY A 61 -24.97 22.58 14.91
N VAL A 62 -25.34 23.40 13.91
CA VAL A 62 -25.28 24.89 13.85
C VAL A 62 -23.99 25.63 13.36
N SER A 63 -24.20 26.43 12.28
CA SER A 63 -23.66 27.76 11.82
C SER A 63 -22.15 28.02 11.70
N GLU A 64 -21.60 28.89 10.84
CA GLU A 64 -22.04 29.80 9.76
C GLU A 64 -20.75 30.31 9.04
N ASN A 65 -20.88 30.67 7.76
CA ASN A 65 -20.20 31.73 6.98
C ASN A 65 -18.73 32.13 7.24
N ALA A 66 -17.93 32.15 6.16
CA ALA A 66 -17.25 33.37 5.67
C ALA A 66 -16.63 33.16 4.28
N ASP A 67 -17.00 34.05 3.35
CA ASP A 67 -16.36 34.34 2.07
C ASP A 67 -14.86 34.67 2.21
N THR A 68 -14.07 34.41 1.16
CA THR A 68 -13.20 35.43 0.53
C THR A 68 -12.50 34.94 -0.75
N SER A 69 -12.88 35.59 -1.85
CA SER A 69 -12.08 36.12 -2.99
C SER A 69 -10.94 35.32 -3.63
N GLU A 70 -11.13 35.11 -4.94
CA GLU A 70 -10.18 34.75 -6.00
C GLU A 70 -8.89 35.60 -6.06
N ALA A 71 -7.80 34.97 -6.51
CA ALA A 71 -6.76 35.64 -7.28
C ALA A 71 -6.11 34.64 -8.26
N ASP A 72 -6.44 34.86 -9.53
CA ASP A 72 -5.94 34.24 -10.76
C ASP A 72 -4.41 34.40 -10.93
N ALA A 73 -3.73 33.31 -11.30
CA ALA A 73 -2.34 33.34 -11.77
C ALA A 73 -2.03 32.17 -12.71
N GLY A 74 -2.32 32.37 -14.00
CA GLY A 74 -1.28 32.29 -15.04
C GLY A 74 -0.80 30.90 -15.46
N TYR A 75 -1.58 30.30 -16.35
CA TYR A 75 -1.26 29.14 -17.18
C TYR A 75 0.08 29.31 -17.94
N GLY A 76 0.99 28.34 -17.85
CA GLY A 76 2.29 28.39 -18.52
C GLY A 76 2.91 27.04 -18.85
N GLY A 77 2.78 26.63 -20.12
CA GLY A 77 3.88 26.00 -20.86
C GLY A 77 4.01 24.48 -20.84
N LEU A 78 3.11 23.78 -21.55
CA LEU A 78 3.36 22.43 -22.06
C LEU A 78 4.55 22.45 -23.03
N THR A 79 5.68 21.85 -22.65
CA THR A 79 6.78 21.57 -23.57
C THR A 79 6.87 20.07 -23.77
N ALA A 80 6.35 19.59 -24.92
CA ALA A 80 6.63 18.27 -25.42
C ALA A 80 8.13 18.18 -25.74
N VAL A 81 8.85 17.34 -24.99
CA VAL A 81 10.27 17.11 -25.21
C VAL A 81 10.40 15.97 -26.21
N VAL A 82 10.78 16.29 -27.43
CA VAL A 82 11.27 15.33 -28.42
C VAL A 82 12.75 15.15 -28.08
N ASP A 83 13.15 13.97 -27.59
CA ASP A 83 14.57 13.64 -27.36
C ASP A 83 15.13 13.01 -28.65
N GLU A 84 16.12 13.65 -29.27
CA GLU A 84 16.95 13.11 -30.36
C GLU A 84 18.18 12.38 -29.79
N ASP A 85 18.53 11.27 -30.44
CA ASP A 85 19.82 10.56 -30.45
C ASP A 85 20.40 10.02 -29.13
N ARG A 86 19.96 8.81 -28.76
CA ARG A 86 20.76 7.81 -28.03
C ARG A 86 20.46 6.42 -28.57
N THR A 87 21.46 5.53 -28.58
CA THR A 87 21.34 4.13 -29.00
C THR A 87 20.13 3.47 -28.33
N GLU A 88 19.04 3.33 -29.09
CA GLU A 88 17.81 2.72 -28.60
C GLU A 88 18.10 1.25 -28.30
N ILE A 89 18.18 0.89 -27.02
CA ILE A 89 18.13 -0.51 -26.62
C ILE A 89 16.74 -1.01 -27.07
N PRO A 90 16.65 -1.98 -27.99
CA PRO A 90 15.36 -2.45 -28.46
C PRO A 90 14.66 -3.24 -27.35
N ASN A 91 13.34 -3.06 -27.22
CA ASN A 91 12.56 -3.82 -26.24
C ASN A 91 12.48 -5.30 -26.66
N PRO A 92 13.01 -6.25 -25.87
CA PRO A 92 12.97 -7.68 -26.22
C PRO A 92 11.56 -8.28 -26.31
N TYR A 93 10.58 -7.59 -25.71
CA TYR A 93 9.18 -8.03 -25.64
C TYR A 93 8.28 -7.26 -26.62
N GLU A 94 8.86 -6.47 -27.53
CA GLU A 94 8.13 -5.63 -28.49
C GLU A 94 7.25 -6.46 -29.44
N TYR A 95 7.80 -7.55 -29.95
CA TYR A 95 7.19 -8.41 -30.95
C TYR A 95 6.76 -9.74 -30.34
N GLY A 96 5.75 -10.37 -30.95
CA GLY A 96 5.19 -11.65 -30.54
C GLY A 96 3.75 -11.55 -30.04
N ASP A 97 3.18 -12.70 -29.67
CA ASP A 97 1.83 -12.78 -29.11
C ASP A 97 1.79 -12.12 -27.74
N GLN A 98 0.95 -11.09 -27.59
CA GLN A 98 0.90 -10.28 -26.37
C GLN A 98 0.26 -11.04 -25.19
N GLU A 99 -0.53 -12.07 -25.45
CA GLU A 99 -1.18 -12.92 -24.44
C GLU A 99 -0.30 -14.10 -24.01
N GLU A 100 0.84 -14.32 -24.66
CA GLU A 100 1.80 -15.36 -24.30
C GLU A 100 2.30 -15.17 -22.87
N ILE A 101 2.18 -16.19 -22.03
CA ILE A 101 2.70 -16.18 -20.67
C ILE A 101 4.21 -16.37 -20.70
N ILE A 102 4.96 -15.38 -20.21
CA ILE A 102 6.41 -15.42 -20.10
C ILE A 102 6.82 -16.26 -18.88
N PRO A 103 7.67 -17.29 -19.03
CA PRO A 103 8.19 -18.06 -17.91
C PRO A 103 8.95 -17.19 -16.91
N GLU A 104 8.87 -17.54 -15.62
CA GLU A 104 9.48 -16.78 -14.51
C GLU A 104 10.98 -16.49 -14.72
N GLN A 105 11.71 -17.47 -15.26
CA GLN A 105 13.14 -17.36 -15.52
C GLN A 105 13.48 -16.34 -16.62
N ASP A 106 12.56 -16.09 -17.54
CA ASP A 106 12.73 -15.24 -18.72
C ASP A 106 12.22 -13.82 -18.46
N LEU A 107 11.53 -13.58 -17.33
CA LEU A 107 11.13 -12.24 -16.93
C LEU A 107 12.35 -11.34 -16.70
N PRO A 108 12.25 -10.03 -16.98
CA PRO A 108 13.37 -9.09 -16.86
C PRO A 108 13.67 -8.72 -15.40
N PHE A 109 13.00 -9.33 -14.43
CA PHE A 109 13.14 -9.06 -13.00
C PHE A 109 13.03 -10.34 -12.19
N THR A 110 13.43 -10.26 -10.93
CA THR A 110 13.25 -11.28 -9.91
C THR A 110 12.37 -10.72 -8.80
N ARG A 111 11.52 -11.56 -8.21
CA ARG A 111 10.67 -11.16 -7.08
C ARG A 111 11.43 -11.35 -5.79
N PHE A 112 11.50 -10.32 -4.96
CA PHE A 112 11.99 -10.47 -3.60
C PHE A 112 11.01 -11.36 -2.83
N LYS A 113 11.50 -12.50 -2.36
CA LYS A 113 10.76 -13.40 -1.49
C LYS A 113 11.25 -13.14 -0.07
N PRO A 114 10.44 -12.53 0.81
CA PRO A 114 10.83 -12.45 2.20
C PRO A 114 11.05 -13.88 2.72
N PRO A 115 12.00 -14.09 3.65
CA PRO A 115 12.07 -15.35 4.35
C PRO A 115 10.70 -15.64 4.97
N PRO A 116 10.22 -16.89 4.93
CA PRO A 116 8.91 -17.23 5.49
C PRO A 116 8.85 -16.73 6.92
N GLU A 117 7.85 -15.88 7.23
CA GLU A 117 7.61 -15.44 8.61
C GLU A 117 7.31 -16.71 9.42
N GLU A 118 8.26 -17.12 10.27
CA GLU A 118 8.01 -18.14 11.28
C GLU A 118 7.05 -17.52 12.30
N GLU A 119 5.77 -17.88 12.20
CA GLU A 119 4.80 -17.59 13.25
C GLU A 119 5.11 -18.48 14.46
N ASP A 120 5.37 -17.87 15.60
CA ASP A 120 5.37 -18.50 16.92
C ASP A 120 4.05 -18.19 17.66
N ALA A 121 3.80 -18.85 18.78
CA ALA A 121 2.55 -18.71 19.54
C ALA A 121 2.29 -17.28 20.04
N GLU A 122 3.35 -16.50 20.31
CA GLU A 122 3.26 -15.13 20.86
C GLU A 122 2.99 -14.09 19.76
N SER A 123 3.39 -14.39 18.53
CA SER A 123 3.25 -13.50 17.37
C SER A 123 1.85 -13.52 16.72
N ILE A 124 0.97 -14.46 17.10
CA ILE A 124 -0.36 -14.59 16.50
C ILE A 124 -1.27 -13.46 16.99
N LYS A 125 -1.62 -12.54 16.08
CA LYS A 125 -2.61 -11.51 16.34
C LYS A 125 -4.02 -12.13 16.47
N THR A 126 -4.74 -11.76 17.52
CA THR A 126 -6.10 -12.25 17.81
C THR A 126 -7.11 -11.11 17.94
N VAL A 127 -8.38 -11.45 17.73
CA VAL A 127 -9.54 -10.60 18.02
C VAL A 127 -10.53 -11.39 18.87
N ASP A 128 -11.24 -10.73 19.76
CA ASP A 128 -12.31 -11.38 20.54
C ASP A 128 -13.55 -11.59 19.66
N ALA A 129 -14.05 -12.82 19.67
CA ALA A 129 -15.25 -13.20 18.92
C ALA A 129 -16.26 -13.92 19.82
N TRP A 130 -17.53 -13.63 19.58
CA TRP A 130 -18.65 -14.28 20.24
C TRP A 130 -18.82 -15.71 19.74
N VAL A 131 -18.94 -16.64 20.67
CA VAL A 131 -19.13 -18.06 20.43
C VAL A 131 -20.28 -18.56 21.29
N VAL A 132 -21.07 -19.48 20.76
CA VAL A 132 -22.10 -20.19 21.52
C VAL A 132 -21.87 -21.69 21.45
N ASP A 133 -22.05 -22.37 22.58
CA ASP A 133 -22.05 -23.83 22.59
C ASP A 133 -23.38 -24.38 22.06
N VAL A 134 -23.30 -25.42 21.24
CA VAL A 134 -24.43 -26.07 20.58
C VAL A 134 -24.49 -27.51 21.08
N PRO A 135 -25.35 -27.80 22.07
CA PRO A 135 -25.45 -29.14 22.66
C PRO A 135 -25.90 -30.21 21.65
N GLU A 136 -26.74 -29.83 20.70
CA GLU A 136 -27.37 -30.75 19.75
C GLU A 136 -26.94 -30.49 18.30
N ALA A 137 -26.30 -31.48 17.68
CA ALA A 137 -25.79 -31.38 16.29
C ALA A 137 -26.84 -30.94 15.26
N ARG A 138 -28.09 -31.35 15.46
CA ARG A 138 -29.20 -31.02 14.56
C ARG A 138 -29.47 -29.51 14.45
N HIS A 139 -29.07 -28.72 15.45
CA HIS A 139 -29.28 -27.26 15.46
C HIS A 139 -28.24 -26.50 14.62
N ILE A 140 -27.10 -27.11 14.28
CA ILE A 140 -26.01 -26.43 13.55
C ILE A 140 -26.48 -25.87 12.20
N THR A 141 -27.19 -26.67 11.40
CA THR A 141 -27.65 -26.24 10.06
C THR A 141 -28.65 -25.08 10.17
N THR A 142 -29.52 -25.10 11.17
CA THR A 142 -30.48 -24.02 11.45
C THR A 142 -29.75 -22.75 11.87
N LEU A 143 -28.76 -22.89 12.77
CA LEU A 143 -27.98 -21.76 13.26
C LEU A 143 -27.10 -21.12 12.18
N LEU A 144 -26.51 -21.90 11.27
CA LEU A 144 -25.76 -21.36 10.13
C LEU A 144 -26.67 -20.55 9.19
N LYS A 145 -27.91 -21.01 8.96
CA LYS A 145 -28.91 -20.24 8.19
C LYS A 145 -29.29 -18.94 8.89
N TRP A 146 -29.53 -19.01 10.19
CA TRP A 146 -29.83 -17.83 11.01
C TRP A 146 -28.66 -16.83 11.01
N LEU A 147 -27.42 -17.30 11.16
CA LEU A 147 -26.22 -16.47 11.14
C LEU A 147 -26.13 -15.63 9.85
N LYS A 148 -26.39 -16.27 8.71
CA LYS A 148 -26.44 -15.62 7.40
C LYS A 148 -27.59 -14.60 7.30
N GLN A 149 -28.78 -14.95 7.80
CA GLN A 149 -29.94 -14.05 7.80
C GLN A 149 -29.75 -12.84 8.72
N ALA A 150 -29.06 -13.03 9.84
CA ALA A 150 -28.75 -11.98 10.80
C ALA A 150 -27.60 -11.06 10.35
N GLY A 151 -26.96 -11.34 9.20
CA GLY A 151 -25.84 -10.54 8.69
C GLY A 151 -24.57 -10.64 9.55
N LEU A 152 -24.43 -11.70 10.36
CA LEU A 152 -23.26 -11.91 11.23
C LEU A 152 -22.11 -12.64 10.50
N GLU A 153 -22.28 -12.89 9.20
CA GLU A 153 -21.22 -13.38 8.32
C GLU A 153 -20.41 -12.22 7.73
N GLY A 154 -19.54 -11.65 8.55
CA GLY A 154 -18.57 -10.68 8.07
C GLY A 154 -17.36 -11.33 7.37
N PRO A 155 -16.74 -10.67 6.37
CA PRO A 155 -15.57 -11.17 5.68
C PRO A 155 -14.35 -11.37 6.60
N GLU A 156 -14.30 -10.67 7.73
CA GLU A 156 -13.23 -10.73 8.74
C GLU A 156 -13.13 -12.08 9.46
N LEU A 157 -14.16 -12.94 9.40
CA LEU A 157 -14.13 -14.29 9.96
C LEU A 157 -14.08 -15.38 8.88
N GLY A 158 -13.96 -15.00 7.60
CA GLY A 158 -14.04 -15.93 6.47
C GLY A 158 -12.94 -16.99 6.42
N HIS A 159 -11.80 -16.77 7.09
CA HIS A 159 -10.70 -17.73 7.19
C HIS A 159 -10.87 -18.78 8.30
N LEU A 160 -11.83 -18.58 9.21
CA LEU A 160 -12.10 -19.48 10.34
C LEU A 160 -13.21 -20.46 10.00
N LYS A 161 -13.12 -21.69 10.53
CA LYS A 161 -14.24 -22.63 10.45
C LYS A 161 -15.31 -22.18 11.43
N ARG A 162 -16.56 -22.09 10.95
CA ARG A 162 -17.69 -21.63 11.79
C ARG A 162 -18.03 -22.58 12.93
N VAL A 163 -17.75 -23.87 12.79
CA VAL A 163 -18.06 -24.89 13.80
C VAL A 163 -16.77 -25.49 14.34
N ARG A 164 -16.64 -25.52 15.66
CA ARG A 164 -15.58 -26.22 16.38
C ARG A 164 -16.18 -27.40 17.14
N ARG A 165 -15.57 -28.57 17.02
CA ARG A 165 -15.92 -29.75 17.84
C ARG A 165 -14.85 -29.98 18.90
N ARG A 166 -15.26 -30.07 20.17
CA ARG A 166 -14.42 -30.46 21.30
C ARG A 166 -15.08 -31.64 22.02
N GLY A 167 -14.66 -32.86 21.65
CA GLY A 167 -15.29 -34.09 22.15
C GLY A 167 -16.75 -34.23 21.68
N GLU A 168 -17.67 -34.28 22.63
CA GLU A 168 -19.13 -34.35 22.37
C GLU A 168 -19.76 -32.98 22.16
N ASN A 169 -19.09 -31.90 22.60
CA ASN A 169 -19.62 -30.55 22.50
C ASN A 169 -19.23 -29.89 21.16
N MET A 170 -20.16 -29.17 20.57
CA MET A 170 -19.89 -28.26 19.44
C MET A 170 -20.02 -26.83 19.90
N SER A 171 -19.25 -25.95 19.28
CA SER A 171 -19.38 -24.51 19.45
C SER A 171 -19.47 -23.86 18.08
N LEU A 172 -20.28 -22.80 17.98
CA LEU A 172 -20.50 -22.03 16.77
C LEU A 172 -19.93 -20.61 16.95
N LEU A 173 -19.11 -20.19 15.98
CA LEU A 173 -18.56 -18.84 15.90
C LEU A 173 -19.58 -17.87 15.30
N LEU A 174 -19.93 -16.83 16.08
CA LEU A 174 -20.97 -15.87 15.75
C LEU A 174 -20.40 -14.64 15.02
N SER A 175 -19.80 -13.71 15.75
CA SER A 175 -19.37 -12.39 15.24
C SER A 175 -18.27 -11.78 16.12
N THR A 176 -17.69 -10.67 15.66
CA THR A 176 -16.75 -9.81 16.42
C THR A 176 -17.40 -8.50 16.89
N THR A 177 -18.73 -8.47 16.96
CA THR A 177 -19.50 -7.28 17.36
C THR A 177 -19.24 -6.89 18.82
N SER A 178 -19.35 -5.59 19.13
CA SER A 178 -19.20 -5.09 20.50
C SER A 178 -20.20 -5.72 21.48
N GLU A 179 -21.43 -5.96 21.02
CA GLU A 179 -22.50 -6.56 21.82
C GLU A 179 -22.76 -8.02 21.42
N PRO A 180 -23.23 -8.85 22.37
CA PRO A 180 -23.57 -10.25 22.12
C PRO A 180 -24.77 -10.37 21.18
N PRO A 181 -24.67 -11.18 20.11
CA PRO A 181 -25.80 -11.41 19.20
C PRO A 181 -27.01 -12.04 19.91
N GLN A 182 -28.22 -11.60 19.55
CA GLN A 182 -29.45 -12.20 20.08
C GLN A 182 -29.74 -13.55 19.42
N LEU A 183 -29.52 -14.62 20.17
CA LEU A 183 -29.71 -15.99 19.70
C LEU A 183 -31.19 -16.36 19.49
N PRO A 184 -31.49 -17.32 18.58
CA PRO A 184 -32.84 -17.87 18.42
C PRO A 184 -33.34 -18.53 19.72
N GLN A 185 -34.46 -18.03 20.25
CA GLN A 185 -35.02 -18.50 21.54
C GLN A 185 -35.60 -19.92 21.45
N ASP A 186 -36.01 -20.34 20.26
CA ASP A 186 -36.60 -21.64 19.96
C ASP A 186 -35.62 -22.82 20.15
N LEU A 187 -34.31 -22.54 20.13
CA LEU A 187 -33.27 -23.56 20.20
C LEU A 187 -32.70 -23.80 21.60
N ASN A 188 -33.17 -23.04 22.62
CA ASN A 188 -32.77 -23.15 24.03
C ASN A 188 -31.24 -23.26 24.23
N LEU A 189 -30.50 -22.35 23.60
CA LEU A 189 -29.04 -22.34 23.60
C LEU A 189 -28.48 -21.66 24.85
N PRO A 190 -27.27 -22.05 25.31
CA PRO A 190 -26.57 -21.35 26.37
C PRO A 190 -26.18 -19.92 25.95
N ALA A 191 -25.83 -19.10 26.95
CA ALA A 191 -25.37 -17.74 26.69
C ALA A 191 -24.06 -17.73 25.87
N PRO A 192 -23.91 -16.82 24.90
CA PRO A 192 -22.67 -16.68 24.15
C PRO A 192 -21.56 -16.10 25.04
N TYR A 193 -20.31 -16.47 24.74
CA TYR A 193 -19.11 -16.04 25.44
C TYR A 193 -18.02 -15.60 24.44
N LEU A 194 -17.07 -14.79 24.91
CA LEU A 194 -15.95 -14.32 24.10
C LEU A 194 -14.79 -15.31 24.12
N ILE A 195 -14.13 -15.47 22.98
CA ILE A 195 -12.85 -16.18 22.87
C ILE A 195 -11.94 -15.46 21.89
N PRO A 196 -10.62 -15.40 22.15
CA PRO A 196 -9.66 -14.90 21.17
C PRO A 196 -9.56 -15.86 19.98
N VAL A 197 -9.75 -15.33 18.77
CA VAL A 197 -9.59 -16.06 17.51
C VAL A 197 -8.53 -15.38 16.63
N PRO A 198 -7.78 -16.14 15.80
CA PRO A 198 -6.79 -15.54 14.89
C PRO A 198 -7.43 -14.55 13.91
N VAL A 199 -6.76 -13.42 13.65
CA VAL A 199 -7.25 -12.42 12.67
C VAL A 199 -6.92 -12.77 11.21
N SER A 200 -6.12 -13.81 10.97
CA SER A 200 -5.67 -14.21 9.63
C SER A 200 -5.62 -15.73 9.44
N SER A 201 -5.65 -16.17 8.18
CA SER A 201 -5.52 -17.58 7.80
C SER A 201 -4.15 -18.16 8.12
N ALA A 202 -4.07 -19.48 8.17
CA ALA A 202 -2.79 -20.18 8.35
C ALA A 202 -2.08 -20.36 7.01
N LEU A 203 -0.84 -19.89 6.93
CA LEU A 203 -0.07 -19.82 5.69
C LEU A 203 0.94 -20.97 5.54
N THR A 204 1.36 -21.54 6.68
CA THR A 204 2.28 -22.68 6.77
C THR A 204 1.67 -23.77 7.63
N LEU A 205 2.19 -25.00 7.56
CA LEU A 205 1.73 -26.09 8.44
C LEU A 205 2.00 -25.81 9.93
N PRO A 206 3.16 -25.23 10.34
CA PRO A 206 3.34 -24.76 11.71
C PRO A 206 2.32 -23.70 12.14
N SER A 207 2.11 -22.67 11.30
CA SER A 207 1.09 -21.63 11.51
C SER A 207 -0.30 -22.23 11.69
N LEU A 208 -0.65 -23.24 10.87
CA LEU A 208 -1.92 -23.96 10.97
C LEU A 208 -2.07 -24.63 12.33
N SER A 209 -1.02 -25.31 12.80
CA SER A 209 -1.04 -25.98 14.11
C SER A 209 -1.28 -24.98 15.23
N LEU A 210 -0.54 -23.87 15.24
CA LEU A 210 -0.63 -22.84 16.28
C LEU A 210 -2.00 -22.13 16.26
N LYS A 211 -2.45 -21.66 15.09
CA LYS A 211 -3.75 -20.97 14.95
C LYS A 211 -4.92 -21.89 15.24
N SER A 212 -4.85 -23.16 14.84
CA SER A 212 -5.90 -24.15 15.12
C SER A 212 -6.03 -24.48 16.61
N ALA A 213 -4.99 -24.23 17.42
CA ALA A 213 -5.07 -24.36 18.87
C ALA A 213 -5.99 -23.30 19.51
N LEU A 214 -6.04 -22.10 18.92
CA LEU A 214 -6.96 -21.02 19.34
C LEU A 214 -8.38 -21.28 18.81
N TRP A 215 -8.51 -21.40 17.49
CA TRP A 215 -9.78 -21.71 16.84
C TRP A 215 -9.53 -22.43 15.50
N PRO A 216 -10.34 -23.44 15.13
CA PRO A 216 -10.16 -24.14 13.86
C PRO A 216 -10.13 -23.16 12.68
N THR A 217 -9.00 -23.11 11.99
CA THR A 217 -8.77 -22.24 10.83
C THR A 217 -8.61 -23.07 9.57
N MET A 218 -8.73 -22.42 8.42
CA MET A 218 -8.36 -23.02 7.15
C MET A 218 -6.85 -22.92 6.93
N TYR A 219 -6.25 -24.02 6.46
CA TYR A 219 -4.93 -23.97 5.83
C TYR A 219 -5.12 -23.40 4.44
N THR A 220 -4.62 -22.19 4.24
CA THR A 220 -4.66 -21.51 2.96
C THR A 220 -3.22 -21.24 2.59
N PRO A 221 -2.44 -22.31 2.23
CA PRO A 221 -1.10 -22.09 1.69
C PRO A 221 -1.27 -21.09 0.57
N ARG A 222 -0.46 -20.04 0.58
CA ARG A 222 -0.71 -18.84 -0.21
C ARG A 222 -0.91 -19.22 -1.69
N ARG A 223 -2.16 -19.32 -2.16
CA ARG A 223 -2.50 -19.10 -3.57
C ARG A 223 -2.18 -17.65 -3.96
N LYS A 224 -2.12 -16.76 -2.96
CA LYS A 224 -1.76 -15.34 -3.09
C LYS A 224 -0.26 -15.09 -3.35
N ASP A 225 0.59 -16.10 -3.23
CA ASP A 225 2.03 -16.04 -3.55
C ASP A 225 2.38 -16.82 -4.81
N GLU A 226 1.41 -17.46 -5.48
CA GLU A 226 1.63 -17.76 -6.89
C GLU A 226 1.69 -16.41 -7.59
N PRO A 227 2.86 -16.04 -8.11
CA PRO A 227 2.96 -14.77 -8.77
C PRO A 227 1.98 -14.76 -9.94
N GLU A 228 1.22 -13.67 -10.05
CA GLU A 228 0.35 -13.42 -11.19
C GLU A 228 1.14 -13.74 -12.47
N PRO A 229 0.64 -14.60 -13.38
CA PRO A 229 1.33 -14.89 -14.62
C PRO A 229 1.52 -13.58 -15.40
N TRP A 230 2.70 -13.40 -15.99
CA TRP A 230 3.02 -12.21 -16.76
C TRP A 230 2.89 -12.53 -18.24
N THR A 231 1.96 -11.85 -18.91
CA THR A 231 1.89 -11.92 -20.37
C THR A 231 3.03 -11.12 -21.00
N ARG A 232 3.34 -11.40 -22.27
CA ARG A 232 4.32 -10.64 -23.05
C ARG A 232 3.96 -9.16 -23.10
N GLY A 233 2.68 -8.83 -23.29
CA GLY A 233 2.19 -7.45 -23.31
C GLY A 233 2.43 -6.71 -22.00
N LYS A 234 2.17 -7.36 -20.86
CA LYS A 234 2.45 -6.79 -19.54
C LYS A 234 3.95 -6.62 -19.31
N THR A 235 4.75 -7.57 -19.77
CA THR A 235 6.22 -7.51 -19.67
C THR A 235 6.78 -6.38 -20.53
N ARG A 236 6.29 -6.21 -21.76
CA ARG A 236 6.61 -5.09 -22.66
C ARG A 236 6.27 -3.74 -22.02
N TRP A 237 5.08 -3.61 -21.43
CA TRP A 237 4.65 -2.41 -20.70
C TRP A 237 5.60 -2.08 -19.54
N ALA A 238 5.95 -3.07 -18.71
CA ALA A 238 6.86 -2.86 -17.59
C ALA A 238 8.28 -2.50 -18.07
N TRP A 239 8.77 -3.14 -19.12
CA TRP A 239 10.07 -2.82 -19.71
C TRP A 239 10.10 -1.38 -20.22
N ASN A 240 9.07 -0.94 -20.95
CA ASN A 240 8.96 0.44 -21.42
C ASN A 240 8.88 1.44 -20.24
N ALA A 241 8.18 1.09 -19.16
CA ALA A 241 8.09 1.92 -17.98
C ALA A 241 9.44 2.05 -17.26
N MET A 242 10.20 0.96 -17.16
CA MET A 242 11.54 0.96 -16.58
C MET A 242 12.54 1.72 -17.46
N LYS A 243 12.49 1.54 -18.79
CA LYS A 243 13.32 2.31 -19.73
C LYS A 243 13.10 3.81 -19.55
N ARG A 244 11.85 4.26 -19.45
CA ARG A 244 11.53 5.68 -19.21
C ARG A 244 12.16 6.20 -17.91
N ALA A 245 12.14 5.41 -16.84
CA ALA A 245 12.81 5.77 -15.59
C ALA A 245 14.33 5.88 -15.78
N ALA A 246 14.96 4.92 -16.47
CA ALA A 246 16.38 4.95 -16.78
C ALA A 246 16.75 6.17 -17.65
N ASP A 247 16.05 6.42 -18.74
CA ASP A 247 16.28 7.57 -19.63
C ASP A 247 16.17 8.90 -18.86
N MET A 248 15.19 9.02 -17.96
CA MET A 248 15.03 10.21 -17.10
C MET A 248 16.19 10.36 -16.12
N ALA A 249 16.70 9.27 -15.54
CA ALA A 249 17.86 9.34 -14.65
C ALA A 249 19.13 9.79 -15.39
N ILE A 250 19.37 9.28 -16.61
CA ILE A 250 20.50 9.74 -17.43
C ILE A 250 20.32 11.22 -17.78
N LYS A 251 19.09 11.64 -18.12
CA LYS A 251 18.77 13.05 -18.40
C LYS A 251 18.97 13.95 -17.19
N ALA A 252 18.62 13.48 -15.99
CA ALA A 252 18.84 14.15 -14.71
C ALA A 252 20.32 14.48 -14.51
N GLN A 253 21.18 13.49 -14.71
CA GLN A 253 22.63 13.66 -14.58
C GLN A 253 23.21 14.55 -15.67
N SER A 254 22.90 14.29 -16.95
CA SER A 254 23.57 14.98 -18.06
C SER A 254 23.08 16.42 -18.29
N LYS A 255 21.82 16.72 -17.97
CA LYS A 255 21.19 18.01 -18.27
C LYS A 255 21.02 18.90 -17.04
N PHE A 256 20.83 18.30 -15.87
CA PHE A 256 20.45 19.04 -14.66
C PHE A 256 21.50 18.92 -13.54
N GLU A 257 22.61 18.20 -13.76
CA GLU A 257 23.66 17.96 -12.75
C GLU A 257 23.11 17.36 -11.43
N GLU A 258 22.02 16.60 -11.54
CA GLU A 258 21.39 15.90 -10.43
C GLU A 258 21.98 14.49 -10.26
N LEU A 259 21.67 13.85 -9.13
CA LEU A 259 21.92 12.42 -8.99
C LEU A 259 21.13 11.64 -10.06
N PRO A 260 21.71 10.59 -10.68
CA PRO A 260 21.04 9.76 -11.69
C PRO A 260 20.02 8.80 -11.05
N VAL A 261 19.09 9.34 -10.27
CA VAL A 261 17.95 8.62 -9.70
C VAL A 261 16.68 9.21 -10.28
N ALA A 262 15.87 8.37 -10.91
CA ALA A 262 14.53 8.72 -11.36
C ALA A 262 13.52 7.63 -11.05
N ALA A 263 12.26 8.05 -10.95
CA ALA A 263 11.10 7.24 -10.67
C ALA A 263 9.97 7.55 -11.67
N HIS A 264 9.22 6.51 -12.04
CA HIS A 264 8.13 6.56 -12.99
C HIS A 264 6.94 5.74 -12.49
N ILE A 265 5.77 6.37 -12.48
CA ILE A 265 4.46 5.80 -12.18
C ILE A 265 3.73 5.75 -13.52
N PRO A 266 3.76 4.65 -14.28
CA PRO A 266 3.03 4.55 -15.54
C PRO A 266 1.52 4.51 -15.33
N ALA A 267 0.78 4.74 -16.41
CA ALA A 267 -0.63 4.36 -16.47
C ALA A 267 -0.79 2.84 -16.20
N PRO A 268 -1.86 2.42 -15.50
CA PRO A 268 -2.09 1.00 -15.22
C PRO A 268 -2.11 0.16 -16.50
N TYR A 269 -1.54 -1.04 -16.43
CA TYR A 269 -1.64 -2.00 -17.52
C TYR A 269 -3.11 -2.35 -17.81
N GLY A 270 -3.51 -2.36 -19.09
CA GLY A 270 -4.89 -2.62 -19.52
C GLY A 270 -5.86 -1.46 -19.31
N ALA A 271 -5.39 -0.27 -18.93
CA ALA A 271 -6.23 0.93 -18.97
C ALA A 271 -6.68 1.20 -20.43
N PRO A 272 -7.95 1.62 -20.66
CA PRO A 272 -8.43 1.94 -22.00
C PRO A 272 -7.57 3.04 -22.64
N ASP A 273 -7.28 2.92 -23.94
CA ASP A 273 -6.49 3.91 -24.70
C ASP A 273 -7.10 5.34 -24.67
N ASP A 274 -8.39 5.45 -24.34
CA ASP A 274 -9.09 6.73 -24.16
C ASP A 274 -8.71 7.46 -22.87
N LYS A 275 -8.02 6.81 -21.92
CA LYS A 275 -7.44 7.50 -20.76
C LYS A 275 -6.10 8.10 -21.15
N PRO A 276 -5.92 9.44 -21.07
CA PRO A 276 -4.73 10.07 -21.61
C PRO A 276 -3.46 9.64 -20.86
N SER A 277 -2.31 9.80 -21.55
CA SER A 277 -0.95 9.82 -20.96
C SER A 277 -0.84 10.65 -19.66
N SER A 278 -1.82 11.55 -19.43
CA SER A 278 -2.07 12.30 -18.19
C SER A 278 -2.09 11.50 -16.87
N SER A 279 -2.22 10.17 -16.92
CA SER A 279 -2.20 9.33 -15.70
C SER A 279 -0.82 8.73 -15.38
N ALA A 280 0.20 9.05 -16.18
CA ALA A 280 1.58 8.66 -15.94
C ALA A 280 2.40 9.83 -15.38
N PHE A 281 3.23 9.56 -14.37
CA PHE A 281 4.02 10.56 -13.65
C PHE A 281 5.48 10.14 -13.58
N ILE A 282 6.38 11.04 -13.98
CA ILE A 282 7.82 10.78 -13.95
C ILE A 282 8.57 11.94 -13.27
N ALA A 283 9.54 11.61 -12.42
CA ALA A 283 10.37 12.58 -11.74
C ALA A 283 11.77 12.04 -11.49
N SER A 284 12.76 12.94 -11.51
CA SER A 284 14.12 12.67 -11.06
C SER A 284 14.34 13.19 -9.64
N ASP A 285 15.47 12.80 -9.06
CA ASP A 285 16.05 13.50 -7.92
C ASP A 285 16.25 14.97 -8.28
N SER A 286 16.02 15.85 -7.30
CA SER A 286 16.23 17.29 -7.47
C SER A 286 16.91 17.91 -6.27
N ARG A 287 17.61 17.12 -5.44
CA ARG A 287 18.17 17.60 -4.17
C ARG A 287 19.26 18.65 -4.36
N HIS A 288 20.01 18.61 -5.47
CA HIS A 288 21.06 19.59 -5.74
C HIS A 288 20.45 20.92 -6.19
N SER A 289 19.61 20.92 -7.24
CA SER A 289 19.00 22.16 -7.76
C SER A 289 18.09 22.85 -6.75
N THR A 290 17.35 22.08 -5.95
CA THR A 290 16.44 22.63 -4.94
C THR A 290 17.12 22.93 -3.60
N GLN A 291 18.39 22.52 -3.44
CA GLN A 291 19.12 22.56 -2.16
C GLN A 291 18.31 21.95 -0.99
N HIS A 292 17.53 20.91 -1.27
CA HIS A 292 16.62 20.31 -0.31
C HIS A 292 16.86 18.79 -0.20
N PRO A 293 17.38 18.30 0.93
CA PRO A 293 17.86 16.92 1.04
C PRO A 293 16.78 15.86 0.83
N LEU A 294 15.50 16.17 1.12
CA LEU A 294 14.40 15.21 0.97
C LEU A 294 13.79 15.14 -0.44
N ARG A 295 14.31 15.89 -1.43
CA ARG A 295 13.77 15.93 -2.80
C ARG A 295 14.26 14.76 -3.65
N HIS A 296 14.02 13.55 -3.14
CA HIS A 296 14.32 12.30 -3.81
C HIS A 296 13.35 12.05 -4.95
N ALA A 297 13.80 11.33 -5.98
CA ALA A 297 12.98 10.96 -7.13
C ALA A 297 11.61 10.36 -6.76
N ALA A 298 11.58 9.46 -5.76
CA ALA A 298 10.35 8.81 -5.34
C ALA A 298 9.34 9.82 -4.76
N ILE A 299 9.80 10.72 -3.89
CA ILE A 299 8.96 11.76 -3.28
C ILE A 299 8.45 12.72 -4.34
N ASN A 300 9.31 13.13 -5.28
CA ASN A 300 8.95 14.02 -6.37
C ASN A 300 7.88 13.37 -7.29
N ALA A 301 7.99 12.07 -7.59
CA ALA A 301 7.00 11.36 -8.41
C ALA A 301 5.64 11.24 -7.70
N ILE A 302 5.65 10.88 -6.41
CA ILE A 302 4.43 10.82 -5.57
C ILE A 302 3.76 12.20 -5.52
N ARG A 303 4.55 13.26 -5.29
CA ARG A 303 4.05 14.64 -5.23
C ARG A 303 3.40 15.07 -6.55
N LYS A 304 4.05 14.84 -7.70
CA LYS A 304 3.45 15.16 -9.01
C LYS A 304 2.08 14.50 -9.23
N MET A 305 1.93 13.26 -8.79
CA MET A 305 0.65 12.56 -8.87
C MET A 305 -0.39 13.14 -7.89
N ALA A 306 0.03 13.54 -6.69
CA ALA A 306 -0.84 14.18 -5.71
C ALA A 306 -1.35 15.54 -6.22
N ASP A 307 -0.45 16.36 -6.77
CA ASP A 307 -0.76 17.68 -7.32
C ASP A 307 -1.78 17.54 -8.47
N TYR A 308 -1.54 16.61 -9.41
CA TYR A 308 -2.49 16.30 -10.48
C TYR A 308 -3.87 15.87 -9.97
N ARG A 309 -3.92 15.02 -8.93
CA ARG A 309 -5.21 14.62 -8.34
C ARG A 309 -5.93 15.81 -7.72
N ALA A 310 -5.23 16.64 -6.98
CA ALA A 310 -5.79 17.83 -6.35
C ALA A 310 -6.32 18.84 -7.38
N GLU A 311 -5.65 18.99 -8.52
CA GLU A 311 -6.11 19.83 -9.64
C GLU A 311 -7.31 19.23 -10.38
N SER A 312 -7.43 17.90 -10.42
CA SER A 312 -8.52 17.18 -11.10
C SER A 312 -9.79 17.02 -10.27
N GLU A 313 -9.70 17.17 -8.94
CA GLU A 313 -10.85 17.16 -8.04
C GLU A 313 -11.53 18.53 -8.08
N ASP A 314 -12.73 18.61 -8.65
CA ASP A 314 -13.52 19.85 -8.74
C ASP A 314 -13.89 20.33 -7.31
N PRO A 315 -13.52 21.57 -6.91
CA PRO A 315 -13.87 22.14 -5.60
C PRO A 315 -15.39 22.18 -5.32
N GLY A 316 -16.23 22.04 -6.36
CA GLY A 316 -17.69 21.99 -6.26
C GLY A 316 -18.28 20.62 -5.90
N SER A 317 -17.48 19.55 -5.93
CA SER A 317 -17.92 18.22 -5.51
C SER A 317 -17.84 18.07 -3.99
N GLY A 318 -18.78 18.69 -3.29
CA GLY A 318 -19.09 18.33 -1.90
C GLY A 318 -19.32 16.81 -1.78
N PRO A 319 -19.25 16.22 -0.57
CA PRO A 319 -19.55 14.80 -0.38
C PRO A 319 -20.89 14.48 -1.06
N PRO A 320 -21.02 13.39 -1.83
CA PRO A 320 -22.17 13.17 -2.68
C PRO A 320 -23.42 13.07 -1.80
N MET A 321 -24.22 14.13 -1.79
CA MET A 321 -25.54 14.17 -1.20
C MET A 321 -26.54 14.35 -2.34
N THR A 322 -27.38 13.32 -2.52
CA THR A 322 -28.49 13.17 -3.50
C THR A 322 -28.03 12.94 -4.94
N ALA A 323 -28.56 12.02 -5.76
CA ALA A 323 -29.66 11.04 -5.76
C ALA A 323 -29.16 9.90 -6.70
N ASP A 324 -29.60 8.64 -6.70
CA ASP A 324 -30.97 8.13 -6.69
C ASP A 324 -30.88 6.60 -6.44
N ALA A 325 -31.93 6.04 -5.83
CA ALA A 325 -31.96 4.64 -5.43
C ALA A 325 -32.08 3.69 -6.64
N SER A 326 -30.99 3.01 -7.02
CA SER A 326 -30.97 1.62 -7.57
C SER A 326 -29.65 1.30 -8.29
N SER A 327 -28.64 0.84 -7.57
CA SER A 327 -27.66 -0.17 -8.02
C SER A 327 -26.67 -0.43 -6.89
N ASP A 328 -26.20 -1.68 -6.82
CA ASP A 328 -25.34 -2.24 -5.78
C ASP A 328 -23.95 -1.57 -5.72
N GLU A 329 -23.84 -0.40 -5.11
CA GLU A 329 -22.57 0.33 -4.87
C GLU A 329 -22.36 0.52 -3.35
N ALA A 330 -22.00 -0.56 -2.64
CA ALA A 330 -21.57 -0.53 -1.24
C ALA A 330 -20.04 -0.43 -1.10
N THR A 331 -19.38 0.37 -1.94
CA THR A 331 -17.91 0.57 -1.90
C THR A 331 -17.46 2.04 -1.87
N GLN A 332 -18.38 3.01 -1.84
CA GLN A 332 -18.03 4.43 -1.85
C GLN A 332 -18.05 5.05 -0.45
N SER A 333 -16.98 4.79 0.32
CA SER A 333 -16.45 5.70 1.37
C SER A 333 -15.18 5.15 2.04
N SER A 334 -14.33 4.42 1.33
CA SER A 334 -12.98 4.06 1.84
C SER A 334 -11.96 5.07 1.33
N ALA A 335 -11.07 5.57 2.19
CA ALA A 335 -10.08 6.59 1.84
C ALA A 335 -9.31 6.22 0.55
N ASN A 336 -9.44 7.02 -0.51
CA ASN A 336 -8.75 6.80 -1.78
C ASN A 336 -7.25 7.12 -1.65
N TYR A 337 -6.45 6.14 -1.23
CA TYR A 337 -5.00 6.29 -1.15
C TYR A 337 -4.37 6.58 -2.52
N LEU A 338 -3.22 7.26 -2.49
CA LEU A 338 -2.63 7.87 -3.69
C LEU A 338 -2.15 6.84 -4.71
N LEU A 339 -1.53 5.75 -4.27
CA LEU A 339 -0.91 4.74 -5.14
C LEU A 339 -1.60 3.37 -5.09
N THR A 340 -2.85 3.30 -4.61
CA THR A 340 -3.64 2.06 -4.71
C THR A 340 -3.70 1.58 -6.16
N ASP A 341 -3.41 0.29 -6.38
CA ASP A 341 -3.34 -0.35 -7.70
C ASP A 341 -2.38 0.30 -8.70
N ARG A 342 -1.38 1.06 -8.21
CA ARG A 342 -0.29 1.61 -9.03
C ARG A 342 0.98 0.80 -8.87
N THR A 343 1.66 0.57 -10.00
CA THR A 343 3.01 0.00 -10.07
C THR A 343 4.02 1.14 -10.13
N PHE A 344 5.10 1.03 -9.36
CA PHE A 344 6.10 2.09 -9.23
C PHE A 344 7.46 1.59 -9.73
N PHE A 345 8.05 2.28 -10.71
CA PHE A 345 9.37 1.96 -11.24
C PHE A 345 10.38 3.00 -10.76
N ILE A 346 11.52 2.57 -10.23
CA ILE A 346 12.59 3.46 -9.78
C ILE A 346 13.95 2.91 -10.16
N THR A 347 14.88 3.74 -10.60
CA THR A 347 16.21 3.27 -11.02
C THR A 347 17.01 2.62 -9.88
N HIS A 348 17.02 3.22 -8.70
CA HIS A 348 17.75 2.73 -7.54
C HIS A 348 16.78 2.32 -6.43
N GLU A 349 17.16 1.32 -5.64
CA GLU A 349 16.37 0.87 -4.50
C GLU A 349 16.02 2.08 -3.60
N PRO A 350 14.73 2.29 -3.30
CA PRO A 350 14.33 3.44 -2.51
C PRO A 350 14.91 3.35 -1.10
N CYS A 351 15.40 4.46 -0.57
CA CYS A 351 15.85 4.53 0.82
C CYS A 351 14.68 4.39 1.80
N ILE A 352 14.97 4.19 3.09
CA ILE A 352 13.96 4.03 4.16
C ILE A 352 12.82 5.07 4.07
N MET A 353 13.15 6.36 3.93
CA MET A 353 12.15 7.44 3.80
C MET A 353 11.22 7.24 2.60
N CYS A 354 11.80 6.92 1.43
CA CYS A 354 11.07 6.71 0.20
C CYS A 354 10.22 5.43 0.24
N SER A 355 10.77 4.34 0.79
CA SER A 355 10.05 3.08 0.98
C SER A 355 8.86 3.26 1.91
N MET A 356 9.01 4.05 2.98
CA MET A 356 7.92 4.33 3.91
C MET A 356 6.86 5.26 3.30
N ALA A 357 7.27 6.24 2.48
CA ALA A 357 6.35 7.07 1.71
C ALA A 357 5.51 6.24 0.72
N LEU A 358 6.13 5.27 0.04
CA LEU A 358 5.45 4.32 -0.85
C LEU A 358 4.45 3.43 -0.09
N LEU A 359 4.83 3.00 1.11
CA LEU A 359 3.98 2.21 2.01
C LEU A 359 2.74 2.99 2.43
N HIS A 360 2.91 4.22 2.93
CA HIS A 360 1.81 5.11 3.32
C HIS A 360 0.92 5.49 2.14
N SER A 361 1.48 5.55 0.93
CA SER A 361 0.73 5.81 -0.30
C SER A 361 -0.03 4.58 -0.82
N ARG A 362 0.15 3.41 -0.21
CA ARG A 362 -0.45 2.11 -0.59
C ARG A 362 -0.12 1.64 -2.01
N VAL A 363 1.13 1.80 -2.45
CA VAL A 363 1.60 1.28 -3.74
C VAL A 363 1.34 -0.23 -3.86
N LYS A 364 1.00 -0.73 -5.05
CA LYS A 364 0.80 -2.18 -5.29
C LYS A 364 2.14 -2.92 -5.28
N GLU A 365 3.08 -2.45 -6.09
CA GLU A 365 4.36 -3.10 -6.30
C GLU A 365 5.43 -2.09 -6.75
N VAL A 366 6.69 -2.37 -6.41
CA VAL A 366 7.84 -1.51 -6.69
C VAL A 366 8.89 -2.31 -7.46
N PHE A 367 9.28 -1.79 -8.62
CA PHE A 367 10.38 -2.30 -9.43
C PHE A 367 11.60 -1.40 -9.29
N PHE A 368 12.78 -1.97 -9.07
CA PHE A 368 14.04 -1.21 -9.12
C PHE A 368 15.17 -1.88 -9.90
N LEU A 369 16.10 -1.11 -10.46
CA LEU A 369 17.24 -1.65 -11.21
C LEU A 369 18.38 -2.07 -10.28
N TYR A 370 18.88 -1.13 -9.45
CA TYR A 370 20.06 -1.33 -8.63
C TYR A 370 19.72 -1.34 -7.15
N SER A 371 20.17 -2.39 -6.44
CA SER A 371 20.08 -2.46 -4.98
C SER A 371 20.96 -1.40 -4.32
N MET A 372 20.50 -0.91 -3.16
CA MET A 372 21.24 0.03 -2.30
C MET A 372 21.47 -0.66 -0.95
N GLY A 373 22.63 -1.29 -0.80
CA GLY A 373 22.87 -2.25 0.28
C GLY A 373 22.88 -1.62 1.68
N LYS A 374 23.27 -0.35 1.80
CA LYS A 374 23.39 0.33 3.10
C LYS A 374 22.23 1.26 3.42
N THR A 375 21.56 1.78 2.39
CA THR A 375 20.49 2.78 2.55
C THR A 375 19.11 2.30 2.12
N GLY A 376 19.04 1.20 1.36
CA GLY A 376 17.82 0.65 0.77
C GLY A 376 16.82 0.11 1.80
N GLY A 377 15.56 0.51 1.66
CA GLY A 377 14.45 0.09 2.53
C GLY A 377 13.61 -1.06 1.96
N CYS A 378 14.03 -1.69 0.86
CA CYS A 378 13.31 -2.75 0.16
C CYS A 378 14.12 -4.07 0.10
N GLY A 379 15.04 -4.29 1.04
CA GLY A 379 15.90 -5.48 1.06
C GLY A 379 17.39 -5.18 1.21
N GLY A 380 17.80 -3.90 1.16
CA GLY A 380 19.12 -3.41 1.52
C GLY A 380 19.37 -3.48 3.04
N CYS A 381 19.44 -2.32 3.70
CA CYS A 381 19.68 -2.28 5.15
C CYS A 381 18.42 -2.63 5.97
N ALA A 382 17.25 -2.43 5.39
CA ALA A 382 15.97 -2.81 5.96
C ALA A 382 15.01 -3.27 4.85
N CYS A 383 13.94 -3.95 5.24
CA CYS A 383 12.83 -4.26 4.34
C CYS A 383 11.54 -3.78 5.00
N LEU A 384 11.16 -2.53 4.76
CA LEU A 384 10.01 -1.92 5.44
C LEU A 384 8.68 -2.65 5.19
N PRO A 385 8.39 -3.14 3.96
CA PRO A 385 7.17 -3.89 3.70
C PRO A 385 7.07 -5.23 4.46
N THR A 386 8.15 -5.70 5.10
CA THR A 386 8.15 -6.95 5.87
C THR A 386 8.07 -6.72 7.38
N LEU A 387 8.06 -5.46 7.85
CA LEU A 387 7.98 -5.16 9.28
C LEU A 387 6.65 -5.63 9.89
N LYS A 388 6.69 -6.20 11.10
CA LYS A 388 5.50 -6.76 11.78
C LYS A 388 4.42 -5.70 12.13
N GLY A 389 4.85 -4.44 12.25
CA GLY A 389 4.00 -3.30 12.65
C GLY A 389 3.34 -2.55 11.49
N VAL A 390 3.67 -2.84 10.22
CA VAL A 390 3.07 -2.12 9.09
C VAL A 390 1.77 -2.76 8.61
N ASN A 391 0.78 -1.91 8.32
CA ASN A 391 -0.57 -2.35 7.90
C ASN A 391 -0.67 -2.62 6.40
N HIS A 392 0.16 -1.97 5.59
CA HIS A 392 0.23 -2.17 4.14
C HIS A 392 1.54 -2.85 3.74
N ARG A 393 1.47 -3.74 2.75
CA ARG A 393 2.63 -4.42 2.17
C ARG A 393 2.53 -4.40 0.65
N PHE A 394 3.64 -4.18 -0.02
CA PHE A 394 3.73 -4.14 -1.48
C PHE A 394 4.75 -5.14 -2.00
N ALA A 395 4.58 -5.60 -3.24
CA ALA A 395 5.54 -6.51 -3.86
C ALA A 395 6.81 -5.77 -4.26
N ILE A 396 7.96 -6.40 -4.07
CA ILE A 396 9.27 -5.84 -4.39
C ILE A 396 9.89 -6.68 -5.50
N LEU A 397 10.28 -6.03 -6.60
CA LEU A 397 10.83 -6.68 -7.77
C LEU A 397 12.14 -5.99 -8.18
N GLN A 398 13.20 -6.78 -8.33
CA GLN A 398 14.50 -6.28 -8.75
C GLN A 398 14.76 -6.66 -10.22
N TRP A 399 15.04 -5.67 -11.05
CA TRP A 399 15.39 -5.86 -12.45
C TRP A 399 16.71 -6.60 -12.59
N LYS A 400 16.79 -7.50 -13.57
CA LYS A 400 18.01 -8.23 -13.91
C LYS A 400 18.91 -7.31 -14.72
N GLY A 401 20.19 -7.23 -14.36
CA GLY A 401 21.17 -6.38 -15.05
C GLY A 401 21.68 -6.91 -16.39
N GLU A 402 21.29 -8.11 -16.79
CA GLU A 402 21.79 -8.74 -18.02
C GLU A 402 21.05 -8.21 -19.27
N ALA A 403 21.80 -7.78 -20.28
CA ALA A 403 21.22 -7.27 -21.53
C ALA A 403 20.35 -8.32 -22.26
N SER A 404 20.68 -9.62 -22.11
CA SER A 404 19.95 -10.76 -22.67
C SER A 404 18.50 -10.84 -22.20
N CYS A 405 18.20 -10.35 -20.99
CA CYS A 405 16.84 -10.29 -20.45
C CYS A 405 16.25 -8.88 -20.47
N GLY A 406 16.82 -7.94 -21.24
CA GLY A 406 16.37 -6.56 -21.31
C GLY A 406 16.86 -5.69 -20.14
N GLY A 407 18.02 -6.00 -19.58
CA GLY A 407 18.70 -5.19 -18.57
C GLY A 407 19.23 -3.86 -19.12
N PHE A 408 19.45 -2.91 -18.21
CA PHE A 408 19.97 -1.57 -18.52
C PHE A 408 21.42 -1.46 -18.03
N SER A 409 22.27 -0.70 -18.73
CA SER A 409 23.67 -0.51 -18.35
C SER A 409 23.80 0.27 -17.05
N LYS A 410 24.66 -0.19 -16.14
CA LYS A 410 24.97 0.50 -14.87
C LYS A 410 25.83 1.74 -15.07
N GLN A 411 26.66 1.74 -16.11
CA GLN A 411 27.63 2.81 -16.37
C GLN A 411 26.95 4.16 -16.65
N ASP A 412 25.71 4.16 -17.15
CA ASP A 412 25.00 5.38 -17.55
C ASP A 412 24.26 6.06 -16.38
N ILE A 413 24.07 5.36 -15.25
CA ILE A 413 23.33 5.88 -14.08
C ILE A 413 24.01 5.50 -12.76
N GLU A 414 25.33 5.38 -12.77
CA GLU A 414 26.11 5.07 -11.57
C GLU A 414 26.06 6.22 -10.56
N ILE A 415 25.89 5.86 -9.28
CA ILE A 415 25.92 6.79 -8.15
C ILE A 415 27.21 6.55 -7.37
N ASP A 416 27.82 7.63 -6.88
CA ASP A 416 28.97 7.56 -5.98
C ASP A 416 28.65 6.66 -4.77
N ALA A 417 29.57 5.75 -4.45
CA ALA A 417 29.47 4.85 -3.30
C ALA A 417 29.30 5.61 -1.97
N ALA A 418 29.69 6.88 -1.90
CA ALA A 418 29.46 7.77 -0.76
C ALA A 418 27.97 8.10 -0.51
N ILE A 419 27.09 7.87 -1.49
CA ILE A 419 25.63 8.05 -1.33
C ILE A 419 24.97 6.82 -0.71
N ASP A 420 25.57 5.62 -0.86
CA ASP A 420 25.15 4.37 -0.20
C ASP A 420 26.04 4.08 1.02
N VAL A 421 26.07 5.00 1.99
CA VAL A 421 26.88 4.92 3.21
C VAL A 421 26.04 4.57 4.43
#